data_AF-A0AAW1Y030-F1
#
_entry.id   AF-A0AAW1Y030-F1
#
_cell.length_a   1.000
_cell.length_b   1.000
_cell.length_c   1.000
_cell.angle_alpha   90.00
_cell.angle_beta   90.00
_cell.angle_gamma   90.00
#
_symmetry.space_group_name_H-M   'P 1'
#
loop_
_entity.id
_entity.type
_entity.pdbx_description
1 polymer ?
#
loop_
_entity_poly.entity_id
_entity_poly.type
_entity_poly.pdbx_seq_one_letter_code
_entity_poly.pdbx_strand_id
1 'polypeptide(L)'
;MAKKAMAKNTGARGLRAILESILTEAMYEIPDVKTGDDRIDAVVVDEESVGSGNAPGCGGKIIRGDGALERYLREIKLKESVEYVEATEGESEGESEHSRAMSM
;
A
#
# COMPACT_ATOMS: atom_id res chain seq x y z
N MET A 1 -2.42 11.37 -4.07
CA MET A 1 -3.55 12.34 -4.19
C MET A 1 -3.22 13.62 -4.96
N ALA A 2 -2.16 14.37 -4.62
CA ALA A 2 -1.86 15.66 -5.28
C ALA A 2 -1.75 15.54 -6.82
N LYS A 3 -1.04 14.52 -7.32
CA LYS A 3 -0.96 14.22 -8.76
C LYS A 3 -2.34 14.06 -9.42
N LYS A 4 -3.28 13.39 -8.75
CA LYS A 4 -4.66 13.19 -9.22
C LYS A 4 -5.45 14.51 -9.24
N ALA A 5 -5.28 15.37 -8.24
CA ALA A 5 -5.93 16.69 -8.21
C ALA A 5 -5.42 17.63 -9.31
N MET A 6 -4.11 17.57 -9.59
CA MET A 6 -3.48 18.28 -10.71
C MET A 6 -3.99 17.77 -12.05
N ALA A 7 -4.05 16.45 -12.25
CA ALA A 7 -4.57 15.83 -13.48
C ALA A 7 -6.04 16.22 -13.76
N LYS A 8 -6.84 16.44 -12.70
CA LYS A 8 -8.22 16.91 -12.81
C LYS A 8 -8.36 18.43 -12.96
N ASN A 9 -7.26 19.19 -13.03
CA ASN A 9 -7.26 20.67 -13.10
C ASN A 9 -8.05 21.36 -11.98
N THR A 10 -8.08 20.73 -10.80
CA THR A 10 -8.81 21.26 -9.63
C THR A 10 -7.88 21.85 -8.57
N GLY A 11 -6.58 21.56 -8.63
CA GLY A 11 -5.60 22.02 -7.64
C GLY A 11 -5.96 21.62 -6.21
N ALA A 12 -5.61 22.45 -5.23
CA ALA A 12 -5.92 22.19 -3.82
C ALA A 12 -7.42 22.03 -3.54
N ARG A 13 -8.27 22.70 -4.33
CA ARG A 13 -9.74 22.63 -4.19
C ARG A 13 -10.28 21.21 -4.42
N GLY A 14 -9.63 20.42 -5.27
CA GLY A 14 -10.05 19.05 -5.56
C GLY A 14 -9.66 18.02 -4.51
N LEU A 15 -8.75 18.35 -3.58
CA LEU A 15 -8.26 17.39 -2.58
C LEU A 15 -9.37 16.90 -1.66
N ARG A 16 -10.25 17.80 -1.22
CA ARG A 16 -11.41 17.44 -0.40
C ARG A 16 -12.30 16.42 -1.11
N ALA A 17 -12.63 16.66 -2.38
CA ALA A 17 -13.47 15.76 -3.16
C ALA A 17 -12.83 14.38 -3.37
N ILE A 18 -11.50 14.34 -3.54
CA ILE A 18 -10.76 13.07 -3.67
C ILE A 18 -10.80 12.30 -2.34
N LEU A 19 -10.55 12.97 -1.21
CA LEU A 19 -10.63 12.34 0.11
C LEU A 19 -12.03 11.81 0.41
N GLU A 20 -13.04 12.64 0.15
CA GLU A 20 -14.45 12.27 0.36
C GLU A 20 -14.82 11.04 -0.46
N SER A 21 -14.44 11.00 -1.73
CA SER A 21 -14.65 9.83 -2.59
C SER A 21 -13.99 8.55 -2.07
N ILE A 22 -12.82 8.65 -1.42
CA ILE A 22 -12.12 7.47 -0.90
C ILE A 22 -12.75 6.99 0.40
N LEU A 23 -13.13 7.92 1.28
CA LEU A 23 -13.59 7.59 2.63
C LEU A 23 -15.11 7.35 2.71
N THR A 24 -15.87 7.64 1.65
CA THR A 24 -17.34 7.54 1.68
C THR A 24 -17.81 6.16 2.17
N GLU A 25 -17.29 5.07 1.62
CA GLU A 25 -17.67 3.71 2.03
C GLU A 25 -17.35 3.44 3.50
N ALA A 26 -16.12 3.77 3.93
CA ALA A 26 -15.71 3.65 5.33
C ALA A 26 -16.59 4.49 6.28
N MET A 27 -16.99 5.69 5.87
CA MET A 27 -17.87 6.55 6.66
C MET A 27 -19.28 5.98 6.83
N TYR A 28 -19.76 5.17 5.88
CA TYR A 28 -21.04 4.45 6.01
C TYR A 28 -20.91 3.22 6.90
N GLU A 29 -19.77 2.54 6.88
CA GLU A 29 -19.56 1.29 7.60
C GLU A 29 -19.15 1.45 9.07
N ILE A 30 -18.35 2.47 9.40
CA ILE A 30 -17.85 2.72 10.77
C ILE A 30 -18.94 2.97 11.81
N PRO A 31 -20.03 3.72 11.51
CA PRO A 31 -21.08 3.99 12.51
C PRO A 31 -21.75 2.73 13.07
N ASP A 32 -21.68 1.61 12.36
CA ASP A 32 -22.20 0.34 12.82
C ASP A 32 -21.25 -0.26 13.88
N VAL A 33 -21.65 -0.17 15.15
CA VAL A 33 -20.89 -0.74 16.27
C VAL A 33 -20.98 -2.27 16.20
N LYS A 34 -20.05 -2.89 15.49
CA LYS A 34 -19.86 -4.34 15.42
C LYS A 34 -18.83 -4.78 16.47
N THR A 35 -19.04 -5.97 17.05
CA THR A 35 -18.20 -6.51 18.13
C THR A 35 -17.48 -7.77 17.65
N GLY A 36 -16.32 -8.07 18.24
CA GLY A 36 -15.53 -9.26 17.91
C GLY A 36 -14.91 -9.15 16.51
N ASP A 37 -14.97 -10.22 15.73
CA ASP A 37 -14.31 -10.33 14.41
C ASP A 37 -14.82 -9.31 13.38
N ASP A 38 -16.01 -8.75 13.59
CA ASP A 38 -16.61 -7.74 12.71
C ASP A 38 -16.29 -6.29 13.13
N ARG A 39 -15.61 -6.09 14.28
CA ARG A 39 -15.20 -4.76 14.73
C ARG A 39 -14.25 -4.15 13.71
N ILE A 40 -14.49 -2.90 13.33
CA ILE A 40 -13.54 -2.16 12.50
C ILE A 40 -12.36 -1.74 13.36
N ASP A 41 -11.17 -2.20 12.98
CA ASP A 41 -9.91 -1.97 13.70
C ASP A 41 -9.15 -0.78 13.10
N ALA A 42 -9.20 -0.63 11.76
CA ALA A 42 -8.59 0.49 11.04
C ALA A 42 -9.18 0.70 9.65
N VAL A 43 -8.92 1.88 9.07
CA VAL A 43 -9.12 2.16 7.64
C VAL A 43 -7.78 2.55 7.04
N VAL A 44 -7.37 1.84 5.99
CA VAL A 44 -6.10 2.06 5.30
C VAL A 44 -6.35 2.76 3.97
N VAL A 45 -5.56 3.78 3.69
CA VAL A 45 -5.57 4.52 2.42
C VAL A 45 -4.19 4.44 1.80
N ASP A 46 -4.07 3.66 0.74
CA ASP A 46 -2.83 3.46 -0.02
C ASP A 46 -2.93 4.06 -1.44
N GLU A 47 -1.96 3.77 -2.31
CA GLU A 47 -1.98 4.25 -3.69
C GLU A 47 -3.15 3.68 -4.50
N GLU A 48 -3.53 2.42 -4.26
CA GLU A 48 -4.65 1.76 -4.91
C GLU A 48 -5.98 2.42 -4.52
N SER A 49 -6.11 2.84 -3.26
CA SER A 49 -7.28 3.61 -2.78
C SER A 49 -7.47 4.90 -3.57
N VAL A 50 -6.37 5.57 -3.95
CA VAL A 50 -6.42 6.82 -4.74
C VAL A 50 -6.69 6.52 -6.22
N GLY A 51 -6.12 5.45 -6.76
CA GLY A 51 -6.17 5.11 -8.18
C GLY A 51 -5.34 6.02 -9.07
N SER A 52 -5.22 5.66 -10.35
CA SER A 52 -4.37 6.36 -11.32
C SER A 52 -5.14 7.39 -12.14
N GLY A 53 -4.66 8.63 -12.18
CA GLY A 53 -5.16 9.71 -13.06
C GLY A 53 -6.68 9.85 -13.06
N ASN A 54 -7.31 9.32 -14.12
CA ASN A 54 -8.75 9.38 -14.36
C ASN A 54 -9.54 8.16 -13.86
N ALA A 55 -8.87 7.05 -13.54
CA ALA A 55 -9.52 5.87 -12.99
C ALA A 55 -9.89 6.10 -11.51
N PRO A 56 -11.10 5.70 -11.07
CA PRO A 56 -11.43 5.63 -9.65
C PRO A 56 -10.51 4.61 -8.96
N GLY A 57 -10.11 4.91 -7.73
CA GLY A 57 -9.41 3.94 -6.88
C GLY A 57 -10.41 3.01 -6.21
N CYS A 58 -9.90 2.04 -5.45
CA CYS A 58 -10.73 1.05 -4.76
C CYS A 58 -11.36 1.57 -3.45
N GLY A 59 -11.15 2.84 -3.09
CA GLY A 59 -11.65 3.40 -1.83
C GLY A 59 -10.77 3.02 -0.62
N GLY A 60 -11.15 3.49 0.56
CA GLY A 60 -10.46 3.17 1.81
C GLY A 60 -10.68 1.71 2.19
N LYS A 61 -9.59 0.97 2.44
CA LYS A 61 -9.63 -0.44 2.82
C LYS A 61 -9.99 -0.55 4.31
N ILE A 62 -11.13 -1.15 4.61
CA ILE A 62 -11.59 -1.35 5.99
C ILE A 62 -10.99 -2.67 6.52
N ILE A 63 -10.22 -2.57 7.59
CA ILE A 63 -9.60 -3.70 8.28
C ILE A 63 -10.45 -4.06 9.50
N ARG A 64 -10.91 -5.31 9.55
CA ARG A 64 -11.85 -5.81 10.56
C ARG A 64 -11.23 -6.91 11.43
N GLY A 65 -11.68 -6.95 12.67
CA GLY A 65 -11.32 -7.93 13.68
C GLY A 65 -10.22 -7.44 14.63
N ASP A 66 -10.14 -8.08 15.78
CA ASP A 66 -9.18 -7.74 16.81
C ASP A 66 -7.74 -8.00 16.35
N GLY A 67 -6.88 -6.99 16.49
CA GLY A 67 -5.48 -7.09 16.10
C GLY A 67 -5.27 -7.26 14.59
N ALA A 68 -6.24 -6.81 13.79
CA ALA A 68 -6.19 -6.96 12.34
C ALA A 68 -5.28 -5.91 11.71
N LEU A 69 -5.20 -4.70 12.30
CA LEU A 69 -4.24 -3.68 11.88
C LEU A 69 -2.78 -4.17 12.04
N GLU A 70 -2.44 -4.76 13.18
CA GLU A 70 -1.07 -5.23 13.44
C GLU A 70 -0.66 -6.35 12.48
N ARG A 71 -1.59 -7.24 12.12
CA ARG A 71 -1.37 -8.27 11.10
C ARG A 71 -1.11 -7.64 9.73
N TYR A 72 -1.95 -6.68 9.34
CA TYR A 72 -1.81 -5.97 8.07
C TYR A 72 -0.45 -5.23 7.98
N LEU A 73 -0.06 -4.50 9.02
CA LEU A 73 1.24 -3.80 9.06
C LEU A 73 2.43 -4.76 9.02
N ARG A 74 2.31 -5.93 9.68
CA ARG A 74 3.34 -6.97 9.63
C ARG A 74 3.49 -7.55 8.22
N GLU A 75 2.38 -7.77 7.53
CA GLU A 75 2.36 -8.26 6.16
C GLU A 75 3.00 -7.25 5.20
N ILE A 76 2.69 -5.95 5.31
CA ILE A 76 3.35 -4.91 4.51
C ILE A 76 4.86 -4.92 4.74
N LYS A 77 5.29 -4.94 6.00
CA LYS A 77 6.73 -4.93 6.34
C LYS A 77 7.47 -6.14 5.78
N LEU A 78 6.82 -7.31 5.77
CA LEU A 78 7.34 -8.50 5.11
C LEU A 78 7.41 -8.31 3.59
N LYS A 79 6.35 -7.78 2.97
CA LYS A 79 6.29 -7.57 1.52
C LYS A 79 7.37 -6.58 1.05
N GLU A 80 7.58 -5.48 1.77
CA GLU A 80 8.66 -4.53 1.50
C GLU A 80 10.05 -5.18 1.62
N SER A 81 10.24 -6.08 2.59
CA SER A 81 11.51 -6.80 2.73
C SER A 81 11.76 -7.81 1.61
N VAL A 82 10.70 -8.41 1.05
CA VAL A 82 10.80 -9.35 -0.08
C VAL A 82 11.05 -8.61 -1.39
N GLU A 83 10.34 -7.50 -1.64
CA GLU A 83 10.61 -6.63 -2.81
C GLU A 83 12.04 -6.07 -2.80
N TYR A 84 12.59 -5.75 -1.63
CA TYR A 84 13.97 -5.30 -1.51
C TYR A 84 14.99 -6.41 -1.83
N VAL A 85 14.69 -7.66 -1.48
CA VAL A 85 15.54 -8.82 -1.78
C VAL A 85 15.47 -9.17 -3.27
N GLU A 86 14.28 -9.19 -3.88
CA GLU A 86 14.12 -9.42 -5.33
C GLU A 86 14.81 -8.34 -6.17
N ALA A 87 14.81 -7.07 -5.72
CA ALA A 87 15.53 -5.99 -6.39
C ALA A 87 17.07 -6.14 -6.31
N THR A 88 17.58 -6.86 -5.31
CA THR A 88 19.03 -7.12 -5.15
C THR A 88 19.50 -8.43 -5.79
N GLU A 89 18.60 -9.37 -6.08
CA GLU A 89 18.93 -10.63 -6.76
C GLU A 89 18.97 -10.51 -8.29
N GLY A 90 18.56 -9.36 -8.85
CA GLY A 90 18.67 -9.03 -10.28
C GLY A 90 20.06 -8.65 -10.79
N GLU A 91 21.07 -8.56 -9.92
CA GLU A 91 22.47 -8.34 -10.31
C GLU A 91 23.41 -9.28 -9.54
N SER A 92 23.31 -10.59 -9.80
CA SER A 92 24.43 -11.51 -9.57
C SER A 92 24.26 -12.76 -10.43
N GLU A 93 24.26 -12.61 -11.75
CA GLU A 93 24.74 -13.69 -12.60
C GLU A 93 26.26 -13.74 -12.45
N GLY A 94 26.72 -14.79 -11.78
CA GLY A 94 28.11 -14.97 -11.46
C GLY A 94 28.97 -15.27 -12.68
N GLU A 95 30.20 -14.77 -12.62
CA GLU A 95 31.34 -15.51 -13.13
C GLU A 95 32.29 -15.77 -11.96
N SER A 96 32.10 -16.91 -11.30
CA SER A 96 33.26 -17.63 -10.78
C SER A 96 33.99 -18.19 -11.98
N GLU A 97 35.26 -17.82 -12.15
CA GLU A 97 36.39 -18.73 -12.39
C GLU A 97 37.64 -17.92 -12.78
N HIS A 98 38.59 -17.80 -11.85
CA HIS A 98 40.02 -17.92 -12.18
C HIS A 98 40.84 -18.27 -10.94
N SER A 99 40.98 -19.58 -10.75
CA SER A 99 42.25 -20.29 -10.52
C SER A 99 43.23 -19.74 -9.48
N ARG A 100 43.27 -20.44 -8.34
CA ARG A 100 44.45 -20.55 -7.47
C ARG A 100 45.50 -21.46 -8.13
N ALA A 101 46.69 -20.95 -8.45
CA ALA A 101 47.90 -21.76 -8.72
C ALA A 101 49.19 -20.95 -8.44
N MET A 102 50.25 -21.67 -8.02
CA MET A 102 51.36 -21.24 -7.16
C MET A 102 52.64 -20.68 -7.86
N SER A 103 53.47 -20.02 -7.02
CA SER A 103 54.95 -19.98 -6.98
C SER A 103 55.79 -19.31 -8.07
N MET A 104 56.65 -18.37 -7.65
CA MET A 104 58.13 -18.42 -7.73
C MET A 104 58.74 -17.60 -6.58
#